data_AF-A0A523BUW9-F1
#
_entry.id   AF-A0A523BUW9-F1
#
_cell.length_a   1.000
_cell.length_b   1.000
_cell.length_c   1.000
_cell.angle_alpha   90.00
_cell.angle_beta   90.00
_cell.angle_gamma   90.00
#
_symmetry.space_group_name_H-M   'P 1'
#
loop_
_entity.id
_entity.type
_entity.pdbx_description
1 polymer ?
#
loop_
_entity_poly.entity_id
_entity_poly.type
_entity_poly.pdbx_seq_one_letter_code
_entity_poly.pdbx_strand_id
1 'polypeptide(L)'
;MYEIRWDNDTGGVLLADTRETGVGSEIRPVFFEELDLLGFNRHWNYPRVEEPLLWAIGGRKYYYRGELVAEAEGGGLFSRPELKIHRPGLALDPVKVEAMVAKNGPLLQGLVQRSLRFIYQTCTRQRKRVDIVAVAFSGGKDSLVTLDLVQRVLEPDQFAVVFGDTGMEVRDTYLAVEAARERWPHLTFRTARSVKDARTSWREMGPPAVFTAGAAPCTNRCPPCCSCASWPARRRRRS
;
A
#
# COMPACT_ATOMS: atom_id res chain seq x y z
N MET A 1 -7.31 16.38 -2.68
CA MET A 1 -7.35 15.31 -3.69
C MET A 1 -7.02 15.99 -5.00
N TYR A 2 -5.95 15.53 -5.64
CA TYR A 2 -5.41 16.12 -6.86
C TYR A 2 -6.26 15.72 -8.07
N GLU A 3 -6.21 16.55 -9.11
CA GLU A 3 -6.69 16.18 -10.42
C GLU A 3 -5.71 15.22 -11.10
N ILE A 4 -6.26 14.32 -11.90
CA ILE A 4 -5.48 13.43 -12.76
C ILE A 4 -5.76 13.84 -14.20
N ARG A 5 -4.70 14.21 -14.92
CA ARG A 5 -4.74 14.54 -16.35
C ARG A 5 -3.95 13.50 -17.13
N TRP A 6 -4.42 13.16 -18.31
CA TRP A 6 -3.72 12.22 -19.19
C TRP A 6 -2.55 12.89 -19.88
N ASP A 7 -1.42 12.18 -19.97
CA ASP A 7 -0.25 12.62 -20.70
C ASP A 7 0.01 11.71 -21.90
N ASN A 8 -0.31 12.21 -23.09
CA ASN A 8 -0.18 11.45 -24.33
C ASN A 8 1.29 11.15 -24.70
N ASP A 9 2.23 11.96 -24.21
CA ASP A 9 3.67 11.81 -24.52
C ASP A 9 4.28 10.60 -23.80
N THR A 10 3.89 10.41 -22.54
CA THR A 10 4.36 9.31 -21.69
C THR A 10 3.41 8.12 -21.70
N GLY A 11 2.16 8.32 -22.13
CA GLY A 11 1.07 7.37 -21.92
C GLY A 11 0.60 7.32 -20.47
N GLY A 12 1.12 8.20 -19.62
CA GLY A 12 0.93 8.19 -18.18
C GLY A 12 -0.10 9.20 -17.69
N VAL A 13 0.03 9.53 -16.41
CA VAL A 13 -0.84 10.46 -15.70
C VAL A 13 -0.04 11.62 -15.10
N LEU A 14 -0.62 12.81 -15.13
CA LEU A 14 -0.08 14.02 -14.51
C LEU A 14 -0.99 14.49 -13.40
N LEU A 15 -0.39 14.85 -12.28
CA LEU A 15 -1.06 15.43 -11.13
C LEU A 15 -1.24 16.93 -11.35
N ALA A 16 -2.45 17.45 -11.10
CA ALA A 16 -2.73 18.89 -11.10
C ALA A 16 -3.42 19.33 -9.80
N ASP A 17 -3.14 20.57 -9.38
CA ASP A 17 -3.60 21.14 -8.09
C ASP A 17 -5.02 21.76 -8.17
N THR A 18 -5.54 21.98 -9.39
CA THR A 18 -6.86 22.54 -9.65
C THR A 18 -7.97 21.49 -9.55
N ARG A 19 -9.15 21.87 -9.06
CA ARG A 19 -10.35 21.03 -8.95
C ARG A 19 -11.39 21.44 -10.00
N GLU A 20 -11.08 21.35 -11.29
CA GLU A 20 -12.04 21.78 -12.32
C GLU A 20 -12.60 20.62 -13.15
N THR A 21 -11.83 19.55 -13.41
CA THR A 21 -12.24 18.52 -14.40
C THR A 21 -11.75 17.09 -14.12
N GLY A 22 -11.37 16.80 -12.89
CA GLY A 22 -10.64 15.57 -12.59
C GLY A 22 -11.45 14.29 -12.46
N VAL A 23 -10.83 13.20 -12.91
CA VAL A 23 -11.19 11.85 -12.49
C VAL A 23 -10.93 11.73 -10.97
N GLY A 24 -11.96 11.94 -10.16
CA GLY A 24 -11.93 11.70 -8.70
C GLY A 24 -11.99 10.21 -8.31
N SER A 25 -11.69 9.32 -9.25
CA SER A 25 -11.80 7.87 -9.11
C SER A 25 -10.41 7.24 -9.02
N GLU A 26 -10.32 6.13 -8.30
CA GLU A 26 -9.08 5.36 -8.18
C GLU A 26 -8.59 4.92 -9.57
N ILE A 27 -7.38 5.36 -9.90
CA ILE A 27 -6.67 4.95 -11.10
C ILE A 27 -5.60 3.94 -10.73
N ARG A 28 -5.49 2.87 -11.51
CA ARG A 28 -4.44 1.85 -11.34
C ARG A 28 -3.79 1.52 -12.67
N PRO A 29 -2.47 1.29 -12.68
CA PRO A 29 -1.80 0.75 -13.86
C PRO A 29 -2.31 -0.66 -14.16
N VAL A 30 -2.32 -1.02 -15.43
CA VAL A 30 -2.68 -2.35 -15.93
C VAL A 30 -1.49 -2.93 -16.67
N PHE A 31 -1.11 -4.15 -16.28
CA PHE A 31 0.03 -4.89 -16.83
C PHE A 31 -0.46 -5.99 -17.77
N PHE A 32 0.46 -6.55 -18.56
CA PHE A 32 0.12 -7.56 -19.54
C PHE A 32 -0.49 -8.82 -18.91
N GLU A 33 -0.11 -9.17 -17.67
CA GLU A 33 -0.63 -10.35 -16.96
C GLU A 33 -2.13 -10.24 -16.71
N GLU A 34 -2.62 -9.04 -16.38
CA GLU A 34 -4.05 -8.79 -16.23
C GLU A 34 -4.77 -8.89 -17.58
N LEU A 35 -4.17 -8.33 -18.64
CA LEU A 35 -4.74 -8.37 -19.98
C LEU A 35 -4.81 -9.82 -20.51
N ASP A 36 -3.79 -10.62 -20.26
CA ASP A 36 -3.73 -12.04 -20.61
C ASP A 36 -4.77 -12.84 -19.79
N LEU A 37 -4.91 -12.55 -18.48
CA LEU A 37 -5.89 -13.20 -17.61
C LEU A 37 -7.34 -12.96 -18.08
N LEU A 38 -7.63 -11.75 -18.52
CA LEU A 38 -8.97 -11.35 -18.96
C LEU A 38 -9.25 -11.76 -20.42
N GLY A 39 -8.23 -12.07 -21.21
CA GLY A 39 -8.37 -12.52 -22.59
C GLY A 39 -8.34 -11.39 -23.64
N PHE A 40 -7.75 -10.24 -23.30
CA PHE A 40 -7.57 -9.13 -24.25
C PHE A 40 -6.62 -9.46 -25.39
N ASN A 41 -5.79 -10.49 -25.26
CA ASN A 41 -4.88 -10.99 -26.30
C ASN A 41 -5.60 -11.42 -27.59
N ARG A 42 -6.92 -11.66 -27.54
CA ARG A 42 -7.75 -11.96 -28.73
C ARG A 42 -8.17 -10.73 -29.52
N HIS A 43 -8.09 -9.55 -28.90
CA HIS A 43 -8.63 -8.30 -29.46
C HIS A 43 -7.55 -7.27 -29.74
N TRP A 44 -6.45 -7.29 -28.99
CA TRP A 44 -5.37 -6.31 -29.04
C TRP A 44 -4.01 -6.99 -29.17
N ASN A 45 -3.04 -6.24 -29.68
CA ASN A 45 -1.64 -6.62 -29.70
C ASN A 45 -0.88 -5.79 -28.65
N TYR A 46 -0.10 -6.43 -27.79
CA TYR A 46 0.67 -5.74 -26.77
C TYR A 46 1.92 -6.53 -26.36
N PRO A 47 3.00 -5.83 -25.97
CA PRO A 47 4.22 -6.47 -25.52
C PRO A 47 4.06 -7.02 -24.09
N ARG A 48 4.74 -8.13 -23.80
CA ARG A 48 4.84 -8.69 -22.45
C ARG A 48 6.07 -8.13 -21.75
N VAL A 49 5.90 -6.97 -21.13
CA VAL A 49 6.96 -6.19 -20.48
C VAL A 49 6.57 -5.82 -19.06
N GLU A 50 7.53 -5.43 -18.22
CA GLU A 50 7.26 -5.10 -16.82
C GLU A 50 6.55 -3.75 -16.66
N GLU A 51 6.66 -2.87 -17.66
CA GLU A 51 5.99 -1.58 -17.65
C GLU A 51 4.48 -1.72 -17.88
N PRO A 52 3.67 -0.85 -17.24
CA PRO A 52 2.25 -0.84 -17.48
C PRO A 52 1.92 -0.41 -18.91
N LEU A 53 0.85 -0.96 -19.46
CA LEU A 53 0.44 -0.73 -20.84
C LEU A 53 -0.69 0.30 -20.95
N LEU A 54 -1.58 0.32 -19.95
CA LEU A 54 -2.73 1.21 -19.90
C LEU A 54 -3.20 1.40 -18.46
N TRP A 55 -4.30 2.12 -18.29
CA TRP A 55 -4.83 2.48 -16.98
C TRP A 55 -6.26 1.97 -16.79
N ALA A 56 -6.60 1.54 -15.59
CA ALA A 56 -7.97 1.21 -15.23
C ALA A 56 -8.52 2.24 -14.24
N ILE A 57 -9.74 2.71 -14.49
CA ILE A 57 -10.49 3.60 -13.59
C ILE A 57 -11.73 2.85 -13.09
N GLY A 58 -11.97 2.89 -11.77
CA GLY A 58 -13.12 2.20 -11.17
C GLY A 58 -13.07 0.68 -11.34
N GLY A 59 -11.87 0.12 -11.48
CA GLY A 59 -11.58 -1.31 -11.53
C GLY A 59 -11.84 -2.00 -12.87
N ARG A 60 -12.84 -1.55 -13.64
CA ARG A 60 -13.39 -2.28 -14.80
C ARG A 60 -13.40 -1.50 -16.12
N LYS A 61 -13.00 -0.22 -16.12
CA LYS A 61 -12.94 0.60 -17.32
C LYS A 61 -11.49 0.87 -17.70
N TYR A 62 -11.11 0.49 -18.91
CA TYR A 62 -9.74 0.52 -19.40
C TYR A 62 -9.53 1.71 -20.33
N TYR A 63 -8.54 2.54 -19.99
CA TYR A 63 -8.20 3.78 -20.67
C TYR A 63 -6.79 3.70 -21.22
N TYR A 64 -6.64 3.97 -22.51
CA TYR A 64 -5.36 4.10 -23.19
C TYR A 64 -5.21 5.54 -23.66
N ARG A 65 -4.16 6.23 -23.17
CA ARG A 65 -3.89 7.65 -23.50
C ARG A 65 -5.12 8.57 -23.36
N GLY A 66 -5.89 8.35 -22.29
CA GLY A 66 -7.09 9.13 -21.98
C GLY A 66 -8.38 8.72 -22.67
N GLU A 67 -8.32 7.76 -23.59
CA GLU A 67 -9.50 7.26 -24.31
C GLU A 67 -9.97 5.94 -23.72
N LEU A 68 -11.28 5.80 -23.52
CA LEU A 68 -11.90 4.55 -23.08
C LEU A 68 -11.83 3.53 -24.22
N VAL A 69 -11.05 2.45 -24.02
CA VAL A 69 -10.80 1.44 -25.06
C VAL A 69 -11.53 0.12 -24.80
N ALA A 70 -11.81 -0.21 -23.54
CA ALA A 70 -12.64 -1.35 -23.18
C ALA A 70 -13.26 -1.23 -21.80
N GLU A 71 -14.28 -2.05 -21.56
CA GLU A 71 -14.89 -2.26 -20.25
C GLU A 71 -15.03 -3.76 -20.00
N ALA A 72 -14.75 -4.21 -18.78
CA ALA A 72 -15.04 -5.57 -18.34
C ALA A 72 -16.28 -5.56 -17.46
N GLU A 73 -17.32 -6.30 -17.86
CA GLU A 73 -18.57 -6.38 -17.13
C GLU A 73 -18.77 -7.79 -16.53
N GLY A 74 -19.32 -7.84 -15.33
CA GLY A 74 -19.52 -9.09 -14.59
C GLY A 74 -18.21 -9.74 -14.12
N GLY A 75 -18.12 -11.05 -14.27
CA GLY A 75 -17.05 -11.88 -13.75
C GLY A 75 -17.20 -12.21 -12.26
N GLY A 76 -16.97 -13.47 -11.92
CA GLY A 76 -17.02 -13.99 -10.55
C GLY A 76 -15.92 -15.02 -10.31
N LEU A 77 -15.95 -15.69 -9.18
CA LEU A 77 -14.95 -16.72 -8.83
C LEU A 77 -14.89 -17.86 -9.86
N PHE A 78 -16.01 -18.16 -10.53
CA PHE A 78 -16.13 -19.28 -11.47
C PHE A 78 -16.57 -18.85 -12.88
N SER A 79 -16.77 -17.55 -13.11
CA SER A 79 -17.24 -17.01 -14.38
C SER A 79 -16.27 -15.95 -14.89
N ARG A 80 -15.88 -16.07 -16.16
CA ARG A 80 -15.07 -15.05 -16.82
C ARG A 80 -15.93 -13.80 -17.05
N PRO A 81 -15.36 -12.59 -16.90
CA PRO A 81 -16.06 -11.37 -17.25
C PRO A 81 -16.28 -11.28 -18.76
N GLU A 82 -17.32 -10.56 -19.16
CA GLU A 82 -17.55 -10.21 -20.56
C GLU A 82 -16.76 -8.94 -20.89
N LEU A 83 -16.04 -8.97 -22.02
CA LEU A 83 -15.24 -7.84 -22.47
C LEU A 83 -16.01 -7.05 -23.53
N LYS A 84 -16.33 -5.80 -23.22
CA LYS A 84 -16.85 -4.83 -24.17
C LYS A 84 -15.69 -4.03 -24.75
N ILE A 85 -15.28 -4.38 -25.96
CA ILE A 85 -14.20 -3.71 -26.67
C ILE A 85 -14.76 -2.53 -27.46
N HIS A 86 -14.35 -1.31 -27.11
CA HIS A 86 -14.74 -0.10 -27.84
C HIS A 86 -13.82 0.19 -29.02
N ARG A 87 -12.54 -0.22 -28.93
CA ARG A 87 -11.56 -0.10 -30.02
C ARG A 87 -10.87 -1.43 -30.32
N PRO A 88 -11.28 -2.16 -31.36
CA PRO A 88 -10.63 -3.41 -31.75
C PRO A 88 -9.31 -3.16 -32.49
N GLY A 89 -8.39 -4.13 -32.45
CA GLY A 89 -7.13 -4.08 -33.22
C GLY A 89 -6.10 -3.08 -32.71
N LEU A 90 -6.24 -2.61 -31.46
CA LEU A 90 -5.30 -1.68 -30.85
C LEU A 90 -3.94 -2.36 -30.63
N ALA A 91 -2.87 -1.66 -31.00
CA ALA A 91 -1.50 -1.98 -30.59
C ALA A 91 -1.12 -1.09 -29.40
N LEU A 92 -0.80 -1.69 -28.26
CA LEU A 92 -0.43 -0.96 -27.05
C LEU A 92 1.07 -0.76 -26.98
N ASP A 93 1.46 0.48 -26.65
CA ASP A 93 2.84 0.80 -26.28
C ASP A 93 2.97 0.88 -24.75
N PRO A 94 4.11 0.46 -24.19
CA PRO A 94 4.37 0.61 -22.75
C PRO A 94 4.40 2.08 -22.33
N VAL A 95 3.88 2.35 -21.13
CA VAL A 95 3.93 3.67 -20.51
C VAL A 95 5.37 3.99 -20.11
N LYS A 96 5.82 5.21 -20.42
CA LYS A 96 7.13 5.73 -20.02
C LYS A 96 7.11 6.16 -18.56
N VAL A 97 7.16 5.20 -17.64
CA VAL A 97 7.00 5.41 -16.20
C VAL A 97 8.02 6.42 -15.65
N GLU A 98 9.30 6.29 -16.00
CA GLU A 98 10.35 7.19 -15.52
C GLU A 98 10.10 8.65 -15.93
N ALA A 99 9.72 8.87 -17.20
CA ALA A 99 9.39 10.19 -17.72
C ALA A 99 8.13 10.77 -17.05
N MET A 100 7.12 9.93 -16.79
CA MET A 100 5.91 10.32 -16.06
C MET A 100 6.24 10.74 -14.61
N VAL A 101 7.08 9.96 -13.92
CA VAL A 101 7.52 10.28 -12.55
C VAL A 101 8.34 11.58 -12.53
N ALA A 102 9.24 11.76 -13.50
CA ALA A 102 10.03 12.99 -13.63
C ALA A 102 9.14 14.23 -13.83
N LYS A 103 8.13 14.16 -14.71
CA LYS A 103 7.15 15.24 -14.92
C LYS A 103 6.36 15.57 -13.66
N ASN A 104 5.97 14.56 -12.87
CA ASN A 104 5.26 14.75 -11.60
C ASN A 104 6.17 15.16 -10.42
N GLY A 105 7.49 15.04 -10.58
CA GLY A 105 8.49 15.25 -9.55
C GLY A 105 8.33 16.56 -8.76
N PRO A 106 8.20 17.74 -9.41
CA PRO A 106 8.06 19.02 -8.70
C PRO A 106 6.84 19.08 -7.78
N LEU A 107 5.69 18.56 -8.21
CA LEU A 107 4.48 18.53 -7.39
C LEU A 107 4.63 17.54 -6.23
N LEU A 108 5.17 16.34 -6.51
CA LEU A 108 5.44 15.33 -5.49
C LEU A 108 6.45 15.81 -4.44
N GLN A 109 7.47 16.57 -4.84
CA GLN A 109 8.42 17.22 -3.93
C GLN A 109 7.70 18.14 -2.94
N GLY A 110 6.80 19.00 -3.44
CA GLY A 110 5.99 19.88 -2.58
C GLY A 110 5.13 19.10 -1.58
N LEU A 111 4.55 17.97 -2.01
CA LEU A 111 3.81 17.06 -1.16
C LEU A 111 4.68 16.41 -0.08
N VAL A 112 5.85 15.89 -0.46
CA VAL A 112 6.82 15.30 0.46
C VAL A 112 7.18 16.32 1.54
N GLN A 113 7.54 17.55 1.17
CA GLN A 113 7.90 18.58 2.14
C GLN A 113 6.76 18.92 3.12
N ARG A 114 5.52 18.99 2.63
CA ARG A 114 4.34 19.20 3.48
C ARG A 114 4.13 18.05 4.46
N SER A 115 4.30 16.81 3.99
CA SER A 115 4.16 15.60 4.81
C SER A 115 5.27 15.50 5.86
N LEU A 116 6.53 15.76 5.50
CA LEU A 116 7.66 15.78 6.44
C LEU A 116 7.41 16.79 7.56
N ARG A 117 7.00 18.01 7.21
CA ARG A 117 6.64 19.05 8.20
C ARG A 117 5.49 18.61 9.11
N PHE A 118 4.47 17.98 8.56
CA PHE A 118 3.32 17.49 9.34
C PHE A 118 3.72 16.39 10.33
N ILE A 119 4.53 15.42 9.90
CA ILE A 119 5.06 14.35 10.76
C ILE A 119 5.88 14.97 11.89
N TYR A 120 6.82 15.86 11.55
CA TYR A 120 7.68 16.53 12.54
C TYR A 120 6.87 17.27 13.61
N GLN A 121 5.91 18.09 13.19
CA GLN A 121 5.05 18.86 14.10
C GLN A 121 4.21 17.96 15.00
N THR A 122 3.66 16.88 14.44
CA THR A 122 2.83 15.93 15.17
C THR A 122 3.64 15.18 16.21
N CYS A 123 4.79 14.62 15.83
CA CYS A 123 5.69 13.90 16.73
C CYS A 123 6.23 14.82 17.82
N THR A 124 6.66 16.04 17.48
CA THR A 124 7.17 17.02 18.46
C THR A 124 6.11 17.38 19.50
N ARG A 125 4.86 17.59 19.07
CA ARG A 125 3.73 17.89 19.97
C ARG A 125 3.41 16.73 20.91
N GLN A 126 3.53 15.49 20.42
CA GLN A 126 3.22 14.30 21.21
C GLN A 126 4.40 13.77 22.03
N ARG A 127 5.63 14.23 21.77
CA ARG A 127 6.87 13.74 22.41
C ARG A 127 6.86 13.75 23.95
N LYS A 128 6.13 14.69 24.57
CA LYS A 128 5.99 14.75 26.04
C LYS A 128 4.93 13.79 26.62
N ARG A 129 4.15 13.12 25.78
CA ARG A 129 3.02 12.27 26.16
C ARG A 129 3.22 10.79 25.83
N VAL A 130 4.25 10.46 25.05
CA VAL A 130 4.52 9.09 24.60
C VAL A 130 5.99 8.77 24.80
N ASP A 131 6.29 7.54 25.21
CA ASP A 131 7.66 7.08 25.42
C ASP A 131 8.36 6.75 24.10
N ILE A 132 7.62 6.21 23.12
CA ILE A 132 8.13 5.84 21.80
C ILE A 132 7.05 6.00 20.73
N VAL A 133 7.44 6.37 19.51
CA VAL A 133 6.56 6.38 18.34
C VAL A 133 6.61 5.02 17.66
N ALA A 134 5.46 4.44 17.34
CA ALA A 134 5.38 3.20 16.57
C ALA A 134 4.90 3.48 15.14
N VAL A 135 5.64 2.99 14.15
CA VAL A 135 5.23 3.01 12.73
C VAL A 135 4.72 1.63 12.36
N ALA A 136 3.42 1.51 12.15
CA ALA A 136 2.81 0.28 11.67
C ALA A 136 3.22 0.03 10.22
N PHE A 137 3.89 -1.10 9.97
CA PHE A 137 4.33 -1.50 8.64
C PHE A 137 3.58 -2.76 8.23
N SER A 138 3.00 -2.75 7.03
CA SER A 138 2.18 -3.86 6.51
C SER A 138 2.81 -4.57 5.31
N GLY A 139 3.98 -4.13 4.85
CA GLY A 139 4.58 -4.60 3.59
C GLY A 139 3.93 -4.05 2.31
N GLY A 140 2.92 -3.19 2.44
CA GLY A 140 2.26 -2.54 1.31
C GLY A 140 2.93 -1.22 0.87
N LYS A 141 2.53 -0.72 -0.30
CA LYS A 141 3.04 0.55 -0.87
C LYS A 141 2.86 1.75 0.08
N ASP A 142 1.71 1.83 0.74
CA ASP A 142 1.33 2.99 1.55
C ASP A 142 2.12 3.03 2.87
N SER A 143 2.35 1.86 3.49
CA SER A 143 3.18 1.75 4.69
C SER A 143 4.67 1.91 4.39
N LEU A 144 5.13 1.51 3.19
CA LEU A 144 6.50 1.78 2.72
C LEU A 144 6.76 3.28 2.53
N VAL A 145 5.86 4.01 1.88
CA VAL A 145 5.97 5.47 1.73
C VAL A 145 5.92 6.15 3.10
N THR A 146 5.05 5.69 3.99
CA THR A 146 4.97 6.23 5.36
C THR A 146 6.28 6.03 6.12
N LEU A 147 6.87 4.83 6.05
CA LEU A 147 8.15 4.53 6.68
C LEU A 147 9.28 5.41 6.11
N ASP A 148 9.35 5.56 4.78
CA ASP A 148 10.34 6.41 4.13
C ASP A 148 10.20 7.89 4.52
N LEU A 149 8.99 8.38 4.73
CA LEU A 149 8.78 9.74 5.21
C LEU A 149 9.17 9.89 6.69
N VAL A 150 8.82 8.94 7.54
CA VAL A 150 9.12 9.00 8.98
C VAL A 150 10.62 8.92 9.24
N GLN A 151 11.35 8.02 8.57
CA GLN A 151 12.80 7.87 8.75
C GLN A 151 13.60 9.10 8.33
N ARG A 152 13.06 9.95 7.43
CA ARG A 152 13.66 11.23 7.05
C ARG A 152 13.48 12.33 8.10
N VAL A 153 12.55 12.15 9.04
CA VAL A 153 12.15 13.18 10.02
C VAL A 153 12.63 12.86 11.41
N LEU A 154 12.54 11.58 11.81
CA LEU A 154 12.85 11.13 13.17
C LEU A 154 14.17 10.38 13.21
N GLU A 155 14.87 10.51 14.33
CA GLU A 155 16.06 9.71 14.60
C GLU A 155 15.68 8.23 14.81
N PRO A 156 16.56 7.28 14.48
CA PRO A 156 16.24 5.84 14.55
C PRO A 156 15.86 5.31 15.93
N ASP A 157 16.25 6.02 17.00
CA ASP A 157 15.95 5.69 18.40
C ASP A 157 14.61 6.29 18.88
N GLN A 158 14.06 7.25 18.14
CA GLN A 158 12.80 7.93 18.49
C GLN A 158 11.56 7.13 18.07
N PHE A 159 11.72 6.12 17.21
CA PHE A 159 10.62 5.28 16.76
C PHE A 159 11.01 3.82 16.54
N ALA A 160 10.01 2.95 16.57
CA ALA A 160 10.13 1.55 16.19
C ALA A 160 9.16 1.21 15.06
N VAL A 161 9.60 0.38 14.13
CA VAL A 161 8.76 -0.16 13.05
C VAL A 161 8.11 -1.45 13.56
N VAL A 162 6.79 -1.54 13.48
CA VAL A 162 6.03 -2.71 13.97
C VAL A 162 5.33 -3.38 12.80
N PHE A 163 5.74 -4.61 12.50
CA PHE A 163 5.05 -5.51 11.57
C PHE A 163 4.11 -6.43 12.35
N GLY A 164 2.81 -6.36 12.06
CA GLY A 164 1.81 -7.26 12.63
C GLY A 164 1.71 -8.54 11.81
N ASP A 165 2.39 -9.59 12.24
CA ASP A 165 2.35 -10.89 11.59
C ASP A 165 1.11 -11.67 12.03
N THR A 166 0.13 -11.70 11.14
CA THR A 166 -1.13 -12.42 11.32
C THR A 166 -1.00 -13.93 11.07
N GLY A 167 0.14 -14.38 10.51
CA GLY A 167 0.33 -15.74 10.00
C GLY A 167 -0.46 -16.04 8.72
N MET A 168 -1.18 -15.06 8.16
CA MET A 168 -2.03 -15.20 6.96
C MET A 168 -1.53 -14.37 5.77
N GLU A 169 -0.42 -13.65 5.93
CA GLU A 169 0.13 -12.81 4.88
C GLU A 169 0.66 -13.65 3.70
N VAL A 170 0.59 -13.10 2.49
CA VAL A 170 1.19 -13.74 1.32
C VAL A 170 2.71 -13.68 1.39
N ARG A 171 3.39 -14.60 0.69
CA ARG A 171 4.86 -14.68 0.66
C ARG A 171 5.50 -13.33 0.34
N ASP A 172 4.93 -12.59 -0.61
CA ASP A 172 5.47 -11.32 -1.08
C ASP A 172 5.42 -10.22 -0.01
N THR A 173 4.48 -10.28 0.94
CA THR A 173 4.46 -9.39 2.10
C THR A 173 5.69 -9.59 2.97
N TYR A 174 6.05 -10.85 3.25
CA TYR A 174 7.27 -11.14 4.03
C TYR A 174 8.53 -10.72 3.27
N LEU A 175 8.59 -10.96 1.96
CA LEU A 175 9.71 -10.50 1.13
C LEU A 175 9.84 -8.96 1.17
N ALA A 176 8.72 -8.24 1.11
CA ALA A 176 8.72 -6.78 1.21
C ALA A 176 9.17 -6.28 2.59
N VAL A 177 8.80 -6.98 3.67
CA VAL A 177 9.27 -6.67 5.04
C VAL A 177 10.77 -6.90 5.16
N GLU A 178 11.29 -8.03 4.69
CA GLU A 178 12.73 -8.30 4.75
C GLU A 178 13.53 -7.31 3.87
N ALA A 179 13.05 -7.00 2.66
CA ALA A 179 13.68 -5.98 1.81
C ALA A 179 13.68 -4.59 2.48
N ALA A 180 12.63 -4.22 3.23
CA ALA A 180 12.60 -2.98 4.00
C ALA A 180 13.61 -2.99 5.16
N ARG A 181 13.79 -4.14 5.83
CA ARG A 181 14.78 -4.31 6.90
C ARG A 181 16.20 -4.19 6.37
N GLU A 182 16.49 -4.79 5.22
CA GLU A 182 17.79 -4.68 4.55
C GLU A 182 18.09 -3.26 4.07
N ARG A 183 17.06 -2.54 3.59
CA ARG A 183 17.19 -1.16 3.15
C ARG A 183 17.47 -0.19 4.30
N TRP A 184 16.89 -0.42 5.47
CA TRP A 184 17.06 0.43 6.65
C TRP A 184 17.54 -0.36 7.87
N PRO A 185 18.80 -0.85 7.86
CA PRO A 185 19.32 -1.74 8.91
C PRO A 185 19.52 -1.04 10.26
N HIS A 186 19.55 0.29 10.26
CA HIS A 186 19.68 1.11 11.46
C HIS A 186 18.36 1.31 12.22
N LEU A 187 17.22 0.93 11.63
CA LEU A 187 15.90 1.07 12.26
C LEU A 187 15.55 -0.14 13.13
N THR A 188 14.81 0.11 14.22
CA THR A 188 14.33 -0.97 15.09
C THR A 188 13.05 -1.60 14.54
N PHE A 189 13.19 -2.73 13.85
CA PHE A 189 12.04 -3.55 13.42
C PHE A 189 11.59 -4.52 14.51
N ARG A 190 10.28 -4.57 14.76
CA ARG A 190 9.61 -5.48 15.68
C ARG A 190 8.51 -6.22 14.95
N THR A 191 8.47 -7.53 15.12
CA THR A 191 7.37 -8.36 14.62
C THR A 191 6.46 -8.73 15.78
N ALA A 192 5.23 -8.26 15.74
CA ALA A 192 4.17 -8.67 16.65
C ALA A 192 3.48 -9.90 16.05
N ARG A 193 3.66 -11.07 16.66
CA ARG A 193 3.04 -12.33 16.22
C ARG A 193 2.09 -12.85 17.29
N SER A 194 0.95 -13.38 16.86
CA SER A 194 0.04 -14.13 17.74
C SER A 194 0.73 -15.37 18.31
N VAL A 195 0.44 -15.69 19.58
CA VAL A 195 0.90 -16.94 20.22
C VAL A 195 0.28 -18.16 19.54
N LYS A 196 -0.92 -18.00 18.97
CA LYS A 196 -1.64 -19.06 18.25
C LYS A 196 -1.36 -18.98 16.77
N ASP A 197 -1.17 -20.13 16.13
CA ASP A 197 -1.05 -20.23 14.67
C ASP A 197 -2.39 -19.93 13.98
N ALA A 198 -2.32 -19.54 12.70
CA ALA A 198 -3.49 -19.13 11.93
C ALA A 198 -4.60 -20.20 11.87
N ARG A 199 -4.25 -21.49 11.81
CA ARG A 199 -5.23 -22.59 11.74
C ARG A 199 -5.94 -22.77 13.08
N THR A 200 -5.21 -22.68 14.18
CA THR A 200 -5.79 -22.69 15.53
C THR A 200 -6.68 -21.48 15.74
N SER A 201 -6.24 -20.29 15.33
CA SER A 201 -7.06 -19.07 15.38
C SER A 201 -8.36 -19.20 14.56
N TRP A 202 -8.32 -19.76 13.36
CA TRP A 202 -9.53 -19.99 12.56
C TRP A 202 -10.48 -21.02 13.18
N ARG A 203 -9.93 -22.07 13.79
CA ARG A 203 -10.74 -23.10 14.45
C ARG A 203 -11.49 -22.55 15.65
N GLU A 204 -10.85 -21.68 16.42
CA GLU A 204 -11.40 -21.14 17.66
C GLU A 204 -12.25 -19.88 17.44
N MET A 205 -11.86 -19.00 16.52
CA MET A 205 -12.47 -17.67 16.33
C MET A 205 -13.24 -17.52 15.01
N GLY A 206 -13.18 -18.52 14.13
CA GLY A 206 -13.76 -18.46 12.78
C GLY A 206 -12.86 -17.74 11.76
N PRO A 207 -13.24 -17.75 10.46
CA PRO A 207 -12.49 -17.06 9.43
C PRO A 207 -12.59 -15.53 9.58
N PRO A 208 -11.60 -14.76 9.08
CA PRO A 208 -11.52 -13.31 9.27
C PRO A 208 -12.80 -12.54 8.88
N ALA A 209 -13.56 -13.05 7.90
CA ALA A 209 -14.80 -12.45 7.41
C ALA A 209 -15.94 -12.41 8.45
N VAL A 210 -15.91 -13.27 9.47
CA VAL A 210 -16.89 -13.23 10.58
C VAL A 210 -16.47 -12.19 11.64
N PHE A 211 -15.19 -11.81 11.65
CA PHE A 211 -14.56 -11.04 12.73
C PHE A 211 -14.37 -9.55 12.41
N THR A 212 -14.57 -9.11 11.17
CA THR A 212 -14.39 -7.70 10.76
C THR A 212 -15.40 -6.71 11.36
N ALA A 213 -16.47 -7.18 12.01
CA ALA A 213 -17.38 -6.31 12.76
C ALA A 213 -16.89 -5.96 14.18
N GLY A 214 -15.83 -6.61 14.68
CA GLY A 214 -15.30 -6.33 16.00
C GLY A 214 -13.93 -6.98 16.23
N ALA A 215 -12.90 -6.13 16.26
CA ALA A 215 -11.53 -6.42 16.68
C ALA A 215 -10.59 -7.01 15.60
N ALA A 216 -9.61 -6.20 15.19
CA ALA A 216 -8.27 -6.73 14.92
C ALA A 216 -7.88 -7.66 16.09
N PRO A 217 -7.32 -8.86 15.82
CA PRO A 217 -7.06 -9.83 16.86
C PRO A 217 -6.15 -9.20 17.92
N CYS A 218 -6.73 -8.97 19.10
CA CYS A 218 -6.08 -8.72 20.38
C CYS A 218 -4.73 -7.97 20.35
N THR A 219 -4.68 -6.78 19.74
CA THR A 219 -3.60 -5.81 19.99
C THR A 219 -4.06 -4.56 20.73
N ASN A 220 -5.37 -4.28 20.79
CA ASN A 220 -5.91 -3.02 21.36
C ASN A 220 -6.97 -3.16 22.47
N ARG A 221 -7.19 -4.36 23.03
CA ARG A 221 -7.97 -4.52 24.27
C ARG A 221 -7.36 -5.60 25.16
N CYS A 222 -6.70 -5.20 26.24
CA CYS A 222 -6.50 -6.06 27.41
C CYS A 222 -7.81 -6.06 28.22
N PRO A 223 -8.51 -7.20 28.40
CA PRO A 223 -9.36 -7.40 29.55
C PRO A 223 -8.50 -7.80 30.76
N PRO A 224 -8.94 -7.52 32.00
CA PRO A 224 -8.16 -7.72 33.21
C PRO A 224 -8.21 -9.19 33.68
N CYS A 225 -7.64 -10.11 32.90
CA CYS A 225 -7.53 -11.52 33.30
C CYS A 225 -6.29 -12.15 32.67
N CYS A 226 -5.10 -11.69 33.06
CA CYS A 226 -3.88 -12.47 32.99
C CYS A 226 -2.99 -12.01 34.15
N SER A 227 -2.73 -12.94 35.05
CA SER A 227 -1.90 -12.80 36.23
C SER A 227 -0.57 -12.10 35.92
N CYS A 228 -0.28 -11.07 36.71
CA CYS A 228 1.03 -10.43 36.77
C CYS A 228 2.12 -11.48 37.03
N ALA A 229 2.88 -11.84 36.00
CA ALA A 229 4.21 -12.41 36.19
C ALA A 229 5.11 -11.27 36.67
N SER A 230 5.42 -11.29 37.97
CA SER A 230 6.30 -10.37 38.67
C SER A 230 7.69 -10.34 38.02
N TRP A 231 8.11 -9.16 37.56
CA TRP A 231 9.51 -8.88 37.24
C TRP A 231 10.19 -8.25 38.46
N PRO A 232 11.28 -8.83 39.01
CA PRO A 232 11.95 -8.28 40.18
C PRO A 232 12.79 -7.07 39.79
N ALA A 233 12.33 -5.88 40.22
CA ALA A 233 13.12 -4.65 40.17
C ALA A 233 14.29 -4.73 41.17
N ARG A 234 15.52 -4.88 40.68
CA ARG A 234 16.74 -4.64 41.47
C ARG A 234 16.85 -3.16 41.81
N ARG A 235 16.36 -2.77 43.00
CA ARG A 235 16.71 -1.49 43.64
C ARG A 235 18.17 -1.56 44.11
N ARG A 236 19.07 -0.82 43.46
CA ARG A 236 20.36 -0.46 44.04
C ARG A 236 20.11 0.58 45.13
N ARG A 237 20.29 0.20 46.40
CA ARG A 237 20.53 1.13 47.50
C ARG A 237 21.94 1.72 47.30
N ARG A 238 22.06 3.04 47.32
CA ARG A 238 23.30 3.69 47.73
C ARG A 238 23.02 4.35 49.08
N SER A 239 23.77 3.88 50.07
CA SER A 239 24.14 4.56 51.31
C SER A 239 24.79 5.90 51.03
#